data_AF-A0A2G9ZNX5-F1
#
_entry.id   AF-A0A2G9ZNX5-F1
#
_cell.length_a   1.000
_cell.length_b   1.000
_cell.length_c   1.000
_cell.angle_alpha   90.00
_cell.angle_beta   90.00
_cell.angle_gamma   90.00
#
_symmetry.space_group_name_H-M   'P 1'
#
loop_
_entity.id
_entity.type
_entity.pdbx_description
1 polymer ?
#
loop_
_entity_poly.entity_id
_entity_poly.type
_entity_poly.pdbx_seq_one_letter_code
_entity_poly.pdbx_strand_id
1 'polypeptide(L)'
;MKSCLSKNQSIFLLVFILVLGSFILANPVQASWFGDAVAQLIGWIVYAFVYVIGLLIMLVMWVLIKLAQYNDFINATPVQFGWTIVRDVCNMFFILILLIIAFATILRVERYSFKTLLPKLILMAVLINFSKLICGVFIDFAQVIMLTFVNGFKDI
;
A
#
# COMPACT_ATOMS: atom_id res chain seq x y z
N MET A 1 -69.41 3.57 43.84
CA MET A 1 -68.98 4.09 45.16
C MET A 1 -67.93 5.16 44.91
N LYS A 2 -68.32 6.44 44.98
CA LYS A 2 -67.43 7.59 44.73
C LYS A 2 -66.67 7.90 46.03
N SER A 3 -65.37 7.63 46.09
CA SER A 3 -64.49 8.31 47.05
C SER A 3 -63.55 9.23 46.27
N CYS A 4 -63.98 10.47 46.06
CA CYS A 4 -63.09 11.53 45.63
C CYS A 4 -62.08 11.79 46.75
N LEU A 5 -60.80 11.56 46.50
CA LEU A 5 -59.72 12.12 47.32
C LEU A 5 -59.94 13.63 47.44
N SER A 6 -59.90 14.17 48.66
CA SER A 6 -60.02 15.62 48.85
C SER A 6 -58.84 16.32 48.18
N LYS A 7 -59.04 17.55 47.69
CA LYS A 7 -58.05 18.32 46.92
C LYS A 7 -56.65 18.36 47.57
N ASN A 8 -56.59 18.37 48.90
CA ASN A 8 -55.33 18.37 49.65
C ASN A 8 -54.65 16.99 49.69
N GLN A 9 -55.40 15.88 49.71
CA GLN A 9 -54.83 14.53 49.66
C GLN A 9 -54.32 14.16 48.27
N SER A 10 -54.96 14.67 47.21
CA SER A 10 -54.49 14.51 45.83
C SER A 10 -53.23 15.33 45.53
N ILE A 11 -53.10 16.54 46.11
CA ILE A 11 -51.87 17.33 46.05
C ILE A 11 -50.73 16.62 46.82
N PHE A 12 -51.00 16.09 48.01
CA PHE A 12 -49.99 15.36 48.79
C PHE A 12 -49.48 14.11 48.07
N LEU A 13 -50.38 13.35 47.43
CA LEU A 13 -50.01 12.20 46.60
C LEU A 13 -49.17 12.61 45.38
N LEU A 14 -49.50 13.72 44.72
CA LEU A 14 -48.71 14.24 43.59
C LEU A 14 -47.30 14.66 44.01
N VAL A 15 -47.16 15.35 45.13
CA VAL A 15 -45.84 15.74 45.67
C VAL A 15 -45.05 14.50 46.09
N PHE A 16 -45.69 13.52 46.73
CA PHE A 16 -45.06 12.28 47.13
C PHE A 16 -44.57 11.45 45.93
N ILE A 17 -45.35 11.40 44.85
CA ILE A 17 -44.98 10.74 43.59
C ILE A 17 -43.85 11.50 42.89
N LEU A 18 -43.85 12.84 42.89
CA LEU A 18 -42.77 13.63 42.31
C LEU A 18 -41.45 13.47 43.07
N VAL A 19 -41.50 13.38 44.40
CA VAL A 19 -40.33 13.13 45.25
C VAL A 19 -39.83 11.69 45.05
N LEU A 20 -40.70 10.69 45.03
CA LEU A 20 -40.29 9.31 44.72
C LEU A 20 -39.73 9.17 43.30
N GLY A 21 -40.34 9.88 42.34
CA GLY A 21 -39.86 9.93 40.96
C GLY A 21 -38.48 10.57 40.83
N SER A 22 -38.17 11.60 41.62
CA SER A 22 -36.84 12.21 41.61
C SER A 22 -35.77 11.28 42.18
N PHE A 23 -36.10 10.39 43.12
CA PHE A 23 -35.17 9.35 43.59
C PHE A 23 -34.95 8.21 42.59
N ILE A 24 -35.91 7.91 41.71
CA ILE A 24 -35.79 6.87 40.66
C ILE A 24 -34.99 7.40 39.45
N LEU A 25 -35.09 8.70 39.16
CA LEU A 25 -34.35 9.36 38.07
C LEU A 25 -32.98 9.90 38.49
N ALA A 26 -32.66 9.90 39.79
CA ALA A 26 -31.34 10.25 40.27
C ALA A 26 -30.36 9.12 39.93
N ASN A 27 -29.46 9.37 38.97
CA ASN A 27 -28.29 8.53 38.76
C ASN A 27 -27.46 8.51 40.06
N PRO A 28 -26.98 7.35 40.54
CA PRO A 28 -26.13 7.31 41.73
C PRO A 28 -24.86 8.11 41.44
N VAL A 29 -24.66 9.23 42.14
CA VAL A 29 -23.38 9.94 42.14
C VAL A 29 -22.43 9.12 43.00
N GLN A 30 -21.77 8.14 42.37
CA GLN A 30 -20.65 7.44 42.98
C GLN A 30 -19.47 8.40 43.02
N ALA A 31 -19.15 8.94 44.19
CA ALA A 31 -17.91 9.67 44.41
C ALA A 31 -16.77 8.65 44.64
N SER A 32 -16.38 7.90 43.60
CA SER A 32 -15.23 7.00 43.66
C SER A 32 -13.97 7.69 43.14
N TRP A 33 -13.51 8.74 43.83
CA TRP A 33 -12.35 9.54 43.41
C TRP A 33 -11.10 8.70 43.13
N PHE A 34 -10.90 7.61 43.89
CA PHE A 34 -9.81 6.66 43.66
C PHE A 34 -10.02 5.79 42.40
N GLY A 35 -11.24 5.29 42.18
CA GLY A 35 -11.57 4.50 40.99
C GLY A 35 -11.46 5.33 39.71
N ASP A 36 -11.93 6.57 39.75
CA ASP A 36 -11.87 7.52 38.63
C ASP A 36 -10.43 7.94 38.34
N ALA A 37 -9.61 8.18 39.37
CA ALA A 37 -8.20 8.51 39.20
C ALA A 37 -7.40 7.36 38.56
N VAL A 38 -7.64 6.11 39.01
CA VAL A 38 -7.00 4.92 38.41
C VAL A 38 -7.47 4.72 36.96
N ALA A 39 -8.76 4.87 36.69
CA ALA A 39 -9.30 4.76 35.33
C ALA A 39 -8.74 5.84 34.39
N GLN A 40 -8.57 7.07 34.87
CA GLN A 40 -7.93 8.14 34.12
C GLN A 40 -6.47 7.81 33.81
N LEU A 41 -5.67 7.38 34.80
CA LEU A 41 -4.28 7.01 34.56
C LEU A 41 -4.14 5.89 33.50
N ILE A 42 -4.99 4.87 33.58
CA ILE A 42 -5.05 3.82 32.55
C ILE A 42 -5.44 4.41 31.19
N GLY A 43 -6.42 5.32 31.15
CA GLY A 43 -6.84 6.02 29.94
C GLY A 43 -5.72 6.82 29.27
N TRP A 44 -4.90 7.54 30.05
CA TRP A 44 -3.74 8.28 29.53
C TRP A 44 -2.66 7.35 28.97
N ILE A 45 -2.42 6.21 29.62
CA ILE A 45 -1.47 5.20 29.14
C ILE A 45 -1.95 4.59 27.82
N VAL A 46 -3.23 4.21 27.74
CA VAL A 46 -3.83 3.67 26.51
C VAL A 46 -3.83 4.74 25.41
N TYR A 47 -4.16 5.99 25.72
CA TYR A 47 -4.12 7.09 24.77
C TYR A 47 -2.72 7.32 24.21
N ALA A 48 -1.69 7.34 25.07
CA ALA A 48 -0.30 7.46 24.64
C ALA A 48 0.11 6.31 23.70
N PHE A 49 -0.31 5.08 24.02
CA PHE A 49 -0.05 3.92 23.18
C PHE A 49 -0.74 4.00 21.81
N VAL A 50 -2.03 4.34 21.79
CA VAL A 50 -2.80 4.54 20.54
C VAL A 50 -2.21 5.68 19.71
N TYR A 51 -1.77 6.76 20.35
CA TYR A 51 -1.15 7.90 19.68
C TYR A 51 0.15 7.50 18.96
N VAL A 52 1.03 6.74 19.62
CA VAL A 52 2.28 6.24 19.02
C VAL A 52 1.99 5.30 17.85
N ILE A 53 1.02 4.40 17.99
CA ILE A 53 0.61 3.52 16.87
C ILE A 53 0.07 4.34 15.71
N GLY A 54 -0.77 5.35 15.97
CA GLY A 54 -1.29 6.24 14.95
C GLY A 54 -0.17 6.95 14.18
N LEU A 55 0.85 7.45 14.88
CA LEU A 55 2.04 8.05 14.25
C LEU A 55 2.82 7.04 13.38
N LEU A 56 3.00 5.82 13.86
CA LEU A 56 3.69 4.77 13.08
C LEU A 56 2.92 4.40 11.82
N ILE A 57 1.60 4.25 11.91
CA ILE A 57 0.75 3.97 10.75
C ILE A 57 0.85 5.12 9.73
N MET A 58 0.75 6.37 10.18
CA MET A 58 0.91 7.54 9.31
C MET A 58 2.28 7.57 8.62
N LEU A 59 3.36 7.25 9.34
CA LEU A 59 4.70 7.18 8.77
C LEU A 59 4.80 6.09 7.70
N VAL A 60 4.28 4.89 7.97
CA VAL A 60 4.29 3.77 7.01
C VAL A 60 3.47 4.13 5.77
N MET A 61 2.28 4.69 5.93
CA MET A 61 1.43 5.13 4.81
C MET A 61 2.11 6.19 3.96
N TRP A 62 2.76 7.17 4.60
CA TRP A 62 3.51 8.20 3.90
C TRP A 62 4.65 7.63 3.07
N VAL A 63 5.43 6.70 3.63
CA VAL A 63 6.52 6.01 2.91
C VAL A 63 5.98 5.18 1.75
N LEU A 64 4.92 4.40 1.97
CA LEU A 64 4.33 3.53 0.94
C LEU A 64 3.80 4.35 -0.25
N ILE A 65 3.09 5.45 -0.01
CA ILE A 65 2.59 6.31 -1.09
C ILE A 65 3.77 6.92 -1.85
N LYS A 66 4.79 7.43 -1.14
CA LYS A 66 6.01 7.99 -1.76
C LYS A 66 6.71 6.99 -2.68
N LEU A 67 6.85 5.74 -2.22
CA LEU A 67 7.52 4.69 -2.99
C LEU A 67 6.67 4.24 -4.18
N ALA A 68 5.37 4.02 -3.96
CA ALA A 68 4.49 3.55 -5.01
C ALA A 68 4.28 4.58 -6.13
N GLN A 69 4.45 5.87 -5.84
CA GLN A 69 4.37 6.93 -6.84
C GLN A 69 5.68 7.18 -7.60
N TYR A 70 6.78 6.54 -7.23
CA TYR A 70 8.04 6.68 -7.95
C TYR A 70 7.94 6.00 -9.33
N ASN A 71 8.19 6.74 -10.42
CA ASN A 71 8.02 6.23 -11.79
C ASN A 71 9.32 6.20 -12.62
N ASP A 72 10.43 6.73 -12.09
CA ASP A 72 11.64 6.96 -12.89
C ASP A 72 12.65 5.81 -12.78
N PHE A 73 12.17 4.57 -12.84
CA PHE A 73 13.01 3.38 -12.67
C PHE A 73 13.96 3.18 -13.86
N ILE A 74 13.47 3.42 -15.08
CA ILE A 74 14.23 3.18 -16.32
C ILE A 74 15.36 4.19 -16.53
N ASN A 75 15.21 5.40 -16.01
CA ASN A 75 16.25 6.44 -16.13
C ASN A 75 17.21 6.47 -14.95
N ALA A 76 17.00 5.64 -13.92
CA ALA A 76 17.92 5.52 -12.80
C ALA A 76 19.34 5.16 -13.31
N THR A 77 20.35 5.89 -12.83
CA THR A 77 21.75 5.73 -13.25
C THR A 77 22.24 4.27 -13.22
N PRO A 78 21.96 3.48 -12.16
CA PRO A 78 22.37 2.07 -12.13
C PRO A 78 21.74 1.23 -13.26
N VAL A 79 20.49 1.51 -13.62
CA VAL A 79 19.77 0.80 -14.69
C VAL A 79 20.35 1.17 -16.06
N GLN A 80 20.61 2.44 -16.31
CA GLN A 80 21.20 2.87 -17.59
C GLN A 80 22.60 2.30 -17.80
N PHE A 81 23.43 2.35 -16.76
CA PHE A 81 24.79 1.84 -16.77
C PHE A 81 24.81 0.32 -16.95
N GLY A 82 24.02 -0.40 -16.13
CA GLY A 82 23.91 -1.86 -16.23
C GLY A 82 23.39 -2.33 -17.59
N TRP A 83 22.36 -1.67 -18.14
CA TRP A 83 21.86 -1.97 -19.47
C TRP A 83 22.92 -1.79 -20.56
N THR A 84 23.70 -0.71 -20.48
CA THR A 84 24.77 -0.42 -21.45
C THR A 84 25.84 -1.52 -21.41
N ILE A 85 26.29 -1.92 -20.22
CA ILE A 85 27.27 -3.01 -20.07
C ILE A 85 26.74 -4.30 -20.70
N VAL A 86 25.53 -4.73 -20.34
CA VAL A 86 24.96 -5.98 -20.84
C VAL A 86 24.82 -5.95 -22.36
N ARG A 87 24.30 -4.85 -22.91
CA ARG A 87 24.17 -4.66 -24.37
C ARG A 87 25.54 -4.76 -25.05
N ASP A 88 26.54 -4.09 -24.52
CA ASP A 88 27.87 -4.03 -25.12
C ASP A 88 28.55 -5.41 -25.09
N VAL A 89 28.41 -6.15 -23.98
CA VAL A 89 28.85 -7.55 -23.87
C VAL A 89 28.13 -8.43 -24.90
N CYS A 90 26.81 -8.33 -25.02
CA CYS A 90 26.05 -9.10 -26.01
C CYS A 90 26.44 -8.75 -27.45
N ASN A 91 26.73 -7.47 -27.74
CA ASN A 91 27.20 -7.03 -29.04
C ASN A 91 28.56 -7.67 -29.40
N MET A 92 29.48 -7.80 -28.44
CA MET A 92 30.73 -8.55 -28.66
C MET A 92 30.47 -10.03 -28.98
N PHE A 93 29.53 -10.66 -28.29
CA PHE A 93 29.14 -12.05 -28.58
C PHE A 93 28.48 -12.22 -29.95
N PHE A 94 27.69 -11.25 -30.43
CA PHE A 94 27.11 -11.34 -31.78
C PHE A 94 28.18 -11.47 -32.87
N ILE A 95 29.31 -10.77 -32.73
CA ILE A 95 30.43 -10.89 -33.66
C ILE A 95 31.04 -12.30 -33.60
N LEU A 96 31.23 -12.86 -32.41
CA LEU A 96 31.73 -14.23 -32.26
C LEU A 96 30.79 -15.27 -32.87
N ILE A 97 29.47 -15.10 -32.68
CA ILE A 97 28.48 -16.00 -33.27
C ILE A 97 28.46 -15.85 -34.80
N LEU A 98 28.59 -14.64 -35.34
CA LEU A 98 28.74 -14.42 -36.78
C LEU A 98 29.95 -15.15 -37.36
N LEU A 99 31.08 -15.13 -36.64
CA LEU A 99 32.29 -15.85 -37.03
C LEU A 99 32.06 -17.38 -37.06
N ILE A 100 31.36 -17.92 -36.06
CA ILE A 100 30.99 -19.35 -36.02
C ILE A 100 30.07 -19.70 -37.20
N ILE A 101 29.07 -18.87 -37.50
CA ILE A 101 28.17 -19.06 -38.65
C ILE A 101 28.97 -19.03 -39.96
N ALA A 102 29.97 -18.16 -40.08
CA ALA A 102 30.83 -18.08 -41.26
C ALA A 102 31.62 -19.40 -41.47
N PHE A 103 32.28 -19.91 -40.42
CA PHE A 103 32.99 -21.19 -40.51
C PHE A 103 32.05 -22.38 -40.79
N ALA A 104 30.89 -22.44 -40.14
CA ALA A 104 29.89 -23.46 -40.42
C ALA A 104 29.40 -23.41 -41.88
N THR A 105 29.28 -22.21 -42.45
CA THR A 105 28.90 -22.02 -43.85
C THR A 105 30.02 -22.47 -44.80
N ILE A 106 31.29 -22.19 -44.49
CA ILE A 106 32.45 -22.67 -45.27
C ILE A 106 32.53 -24.20 -45.27
N LEU A 107 32.36 -24.82 -44.10
CA LEU A 107 32.39 -26.27 -43.92
C LEU A 107 31.12 -26.99 -44.41
N ARG A 108 30.15 -26.24 -44.98
CA ARG A 108 28.86 -26.75 -45.48
C ARG A 108 28.05 -27.54 -44.44
N VAL A 109 28.15 -27.16 -43.17
CA VAL A 109 27.35 -27.76 -42.10
C VAL A 109 25.95 -27.13 -42.12
N GLU A 110 25.00 -27.78 -42.80
CA GLU A 110 23.65 -27.22 -43.05
C GLU A 110 22.89 -26.84 -41.77
N ARG A 111 23.08 -27.58 -40.67
CA ARG A 111 22.44 -27.30 -39.37
C ARG A 111 22.81 -25.93 -38.78
N TYR A 112 24.00 -25.42 -39.08
CA TYR A 112 24.50 -24.13 -38.59
C TYR A 112 24.68 -23.12 -39.74
N SER A 113 23.99 -23.36 -40.86
CA SER A 113 24.11 -22.51 -42.04
C SER A 113 23.54 -21.10 -41.81
N PHE A 114 24.09 -20.15 -42.55
CA PHE A 114 23.63 -18.76 -42.60
C PHE A 114 22.10 -18.61 -42.72
N LYS A 115 21.44 -19.49 -43.49
CA LYS A 115 19.99 -19.43 -43.75
C LYS A 115 19.13 -19.64 -42.50
N THR A 116 19.63 -20.34 -41.48
CA THR A 116 18.85 -20.70 -40.29
C THR A 116 19.21 -19.85 -39.06
N LEU A 117 20.49 -19.51 -38.88
CA LEU A 117 20.96 -18.82 -37.67
C LEU A 117 21.01 -17.30 -37.82
N LEU A 118 21.28 -16.78 -39.02
CA LEU A 118 21.36 -15.34 -39.23
C LEU A 118 20.05 -14.61 -38.91
N PRO A 119 18.86 -15.08 -39.34
CA PRO A 119 17.60 -14.39 -39.02
C PRO A 119 17.36 -14.31 -37.51
N LYS A 120 17.70 -15.38 -36.77
CA LYS A 120 17.60 -15.43 -35.31
C LYS A 120 18.59 -14.46 -34.65
N LEU A 121 19.81 -14.39 -35.16
CA LEU A 121 20.82 -13.46 -34.65
C LEU A 121 20.39 -12.00 -34.83
N ILE A 122 19.88 -11.65 -36.02
CA ILE A 122 19.38 -10.29 -36.30
C ILE A 122 18.22 -9.95 -35.37
N LEU A 123 17.27 -10.87 -35.19
CA LEU A 123 16.16 -10.69 -34.27
C LEU A 123 16.67 -10.45 -32.84
N MET A 124 17.62 -11.26 -32.36
CA MET A 124 18.22 -11.07 -31.04
C MET A 124 18.97 -9.74 -30.92
N ALA A 125 19.69 -9.30 -31.97
CA ALA A 125 20.36 -8.01 -31.97
C ALA A 125 19.38 -6.84 -31.85
N VAL A 126 18.24 -6.91 -32.51
CA VAL A 126 17.15 -5.94 -32.34
C VAL A 126 16.62 -6.00 -30.91
N LEU A 127 16.27 -7.18 -30.40
CA LEU A 127 15.70 -7.35 -29.06
C LEU A 127 16.62 -6.83 -27.95
N ILE A 128 17.93 -7.06 -28.04
CA ILE A 128 18.89 -6.57 -27.02
C ILE A 128 18.99 -5.05 -27.06
N ASN A 129 18.99 -4.42 -28.24
CA ASN A 129 18.99 -2.96 -28.35
C ASN A 129 17.70 -2.32 -27.83
N PHE A 130 16.55 -2.97 -28.02
CA PHE A 130 15.25 -2.50 -27.53
C PHE A 130 14.86 -3.04 -26.14
N SER A 131 15.73 -3.83 -25.49
CA SER A 131 15.43 -4.49 -24.21
C SER A 131 14.99 -3.51 -23.12
N LYS A 132 15.70 -2.39 -22.97
CA LYS A 132 15.37 -1.32 -22.02
C LYS A 132 13.98 -0.72 -22.28
N LEU A 133 13.63 -0.50 -23.55
CA LEU A 133 12.34 0.04 -23.95
C LEU A 133 11.21 -0.96 -23.63
N ILE A 134 11.40 -2.23 -23.96
CA ILE A 134 10.43 -3.29 -23.68
C ILE A 134 10.19 -3.40 -22.18
N CYS A 135 11.26 -3.47 -21.37
CA CYS A 135 11.15 -3.47 -19.91
C CYS A 135 10.42 -2.22 -19.37
N GLY A 136 10.70 -1.04 -19.94
CA GLY A 136 10.03 0.20 -19.56
C GLY A 136 8.53 0.14 -19.76
N VAL A 137 8.06 -0.34 -20.92
CA VAL A 137 6.63 -0.50 -21.19
C VAL A 137 5.95 -1.41 -20.16
N PHE A 138 6.59 -2.52 -19.78
CA PHE A 138 6.05 -3.42 -18.75
C PHE A 138 6.01 -2.78 -17.36
N ILE A 139 7.06 -2.04 -16.99
CA ILE A 139 7.11 -1.31 -15.71
C ILE A 139 6.02 -0.23 -15.67
N ASP A 140 5.88 0.56 -16.74
CA ASP A 140 4.86 1.60 -16.83
C ASP A 140 3.45 1.01 -16.72
N PHE A 141 3.19 -0.13 -17.38
CA PHE A 141 1.92 -0.84 -17.26
C PHE A 141 1.65 -1.32 -15.82
N ALA A 142 2.64 -1.92 -15.16
CA ALA A 142 2.52 -2.35 -13.77
C ALA A 142 2.30 -1.15 -12.83
N GLN A 143 2.92 -0.01 -13.12
CA GLN A 143 2.79 1.22 -12.36
C GLN A 143 1.37 1.78 -12.45
N VAL A 144 0.76 1.79 -13.63
CA VAL A 144 -0.64 2.23 -13.79
C VAL A 144 -1.59 1.40 -12.93
N ILE A 145 -1.38 0.08 -12.89
CA ILE A 145 -2.17 -0.82 -12.03
C ILE A 145 -1.93 -0.47 -10.55
N MET A 146 -0.67 -0.32 -10.15
CA MET A 146 -0.30 0.04 -8.77
C MET A 146 -0.96 1.36 -8.33
N LEU A 147 -0.91 2.39 -9.18
CA LEU A 147 -1.49 3.70 -8.89
C LEU A 147 -3.00 3.65 -8.69
N THR A 148 -3.70 2.69 -9.33
CA THR A 148 -5.14 2.50 -9.12
C THR A 148 -5.43 2.09 -7.68
N PHE A 149 -4.62 1.20 -7.09
CA PHE A 149 -4.77 0.81 -5.69
C PHE A 149 -4.34 1.92 -4.74
N VAL A 150 -3.22 2.60 -5.03
CA VAL A 150 -2.71 3.70 -4.19
C VAL A 150 -3.72 4.84 -4.10
N ASN A 151 -4.32 5.23 -5.22
CA ASN A 151 -5.33 6.29 -5.23
C ASN A 151 -6.57 5.92 -4.41
N GLY A 152 -6.83 4.63 -4.15
CA GLY A 152 -7.95 4.19 -3.31
C GLY A 152 -7.81 4.50 -1.82
N PHE A 153 -6.58 4.67 -1.32
CA PHE A 153 -6.31 4.95 0.10
C PHE A 153 -5.45 6.19 0.36
N LYS A 154 -4.95 6.82 -0.70
CA LYS A 154 -4.09 8.00 -0.60
C LYS A 154 -4.79 9.22 0.01
N ASP A 155 -6.11 9.31 -0.15
CA ASP A 155 -6.92 10.44 0.31
C ASP A 155 -7.56 10.21 1.70
N ILE A 156 -7.21 9.11 2.38
CA ILE A 156 -7.65 8.73 3.74
C ILE A 156 -6.58 9.18 4.75
#